data_AF-A0A382Z358-F1
#
_entry.id   AF-A0A382Z358-F1
#
_cell.length_a   1.000
_cell.length_b   1.000
_cell.length_c   1.000
_cell.angle_alpha   90.00
_cell.angle_beta   90.00
_cell.angle_gamma   90.00
#
_symmetry.space_group_name_H-M   'P 1'
#
loop_
_entity.id
_entity.type
_entity.pdbx_description
1 polymer ?
#
loop_
_entity_poly.entity_id
_entity_poly.type
_entity_poly.pdbx_seq_one_letter_code
_entity_poly.pdbx_strand_id
1 'polypeptide(L)'
;MPENIKIKNNHAQVTISPEAGASLRSIKVKKGDRHFELLSGGDNNHNPTRLPPGEGSFVMAPWVNRIRDGKLVTPNGVHQIPLNAPPHAIHGLVRESKWQIDSITDLAIEMSINLSKPWPFKGHIKYS
;
A
#
# COMPACT_ATOMS: atom_id res chain seq x y z
N MET A 1 13.00 11.92 -9.37
CA MET A 1 13.24 10.49 -9.07
C MET A 1 12.12 10.03 -8.13
N PRO A 2 11.79 8.73 -8.00
CA PRO A 2 10.84 8.25 -6.99
C PRO A 2 11.25 8.69 -5.58
N GLU A 3 10.32 9.20 -4.78
CA GLU A 3 10.58 9.72 -3.44
C GLU A 3 9.51 9.30 -2.43
N ASN A 4 9.89 9.24 -1.16
CA ASN A 4 8.96 9.04 -0.06
C ASN A 4 8.36 10.39 0.35
N ILE A 5 7.08 10.41 0.66
CA ILE A 5 6.38 11.59 1.19
C ILE A 5 6.42 11.53 2.71
N LYS A 6 6.70 12.67 3.34
CA LYS A 6 6.61 12.83 4.80
C LYS A 6 5.69 13.98 5.15
N ILE A 7 4.70 13.71 6.00
CA ILE A 7 3.85 14.74 6.60
C ILE A 7 3.96 14.62 8.12
N LYS A 8 3.82 15.74 8.83
CA LYS A 8 4.02 15.80 10.28
C LYS A 8 3.22 16.92 10.92
N ASN A 9 2.90 16.72 12.19
CA ASN A 9 2.40 17.75 13.08
C ASN A 9 3.13 17.68 14.44
N ASN A 10 2.61 18.37 15.44
CA ASN A 10 3.20 18.42 16.78
C ASN A 10 3.18 17.07 17.53
N HIS A 11 2.38 16.11 17.06
CA HIS A 11 2.12 14.82 17.72
C HIS A 11 2.70 13.64 16.96
N ALA A 12 2.75 13.68 15.63
CA ALA A 12 3.17 12.55 14.82
C ALA A 12 3.84 12.97 13.52
N GLN A 13 4.65 12.07 12.97
CA GLN A 13 5.18 12.11 11.63
C GLN A 13 4.91 10.76 10.96
N VAL A 14 4.45 10.79 9.71
CA VAL A 14 4.29 9.59 8.89
C VAL A 14 5.16 9.68 7.64
N THR A 15 5.63 8.53 7.18
CA THR A 15 6.32 8.40 5.89
C THR A 15 5.58 7.43 4.98
N ILE A 16 5.31 7.80 3.74
CA ILE A 16 4.58 6.99 2.76
C ILE A 16 5.39 6.86 1.46
N SER A 17 5.31 5.70 0.81
CA SER A 17 5.93 5.42 -0.51
C SER A 17 4.85 5.24 -1.58
N PRO A 18 4.49 6.28 -2.37
CA PRO A 18 3.49 6.18 -3.44
C PRO A 18 3.85 5.15 -4.52
N GLU A 19 5.14 5.01 -4.80
CA GLU A 19 5.70 4.12 -5.83
C GLU A 19 5.84 2.67 -5.33
N ALA A 20 5.48 2.40 -4.08
CA ALA A 20 5.48 1.06 -3.47
C ALA A 20 4.11 0.76 -2.83
N GLY A 21 3.05 0.85 -3.63
CA GLY A 21 1.69 0.49 -3.23
C GLY A 21 1.06 1.41 -2.20
N ALA A 22 1.41 2.71 -2.24
CA ALA A 22 1.01 3.69 -1.23
C ALA A 22 1.35 3.22 0.21
N SER A 23 2.48 2.52 0.37
CA SER A 23 2.81 1.88 1.64
C SER A 23 3.17 2.90 2.72
N LEU A 24 2.58 2.72 3.89
CA LEU A 24 2.91 3.44 5.11
C LEU A 24 4.18 2.82 5.71
N ARG A 25 5.26 3.59 5.70
CA ARG A 25 6.62 3.12 6.02
C ARG A 25 7.02 3.36 7.46
N SER A 26 6.52 4.43 8.06
CA SER A 26 6.85 4.86 9.42
C SER A 26 5.67 5.63 10.00
N ILE A 27 5.41 5.42 11.29
CA ILE A 27 4.55 6.26 12.12
C ILE A 27 5.32 6.55 13.40
N LYS A 28 5.87 7.76 13.52
CA LYS A 28 6.55 8.23 14.73
C LYS A 28 5.62 9.10 15.53
N VAL A 29 5.25 8.68 16.74
CA VAL A 29 4.42 9.46 17.66
C VAL A 29 5.25 10.08 18.77
N LYS A 30 4.91 11.30 19.19
CA LYS A 30 5.57 12.04 20.27
C LYS A 30 4.75 11.93 21.57
N LYS A 31 5.42 11.63 22.68
CA LYS A 31 4.86 11.68 24.05
C LYS A 31 5.88 12.30 25.00
N GLY A 32 5.60 13.51 25.48
CA GLY A 32 6.62 14.33 26.15
C GLY A 32 7.76 14.65 25.19
N ASP A 33 9.01 14.48 25.63
CA ASP A 33 10.20 14.66 24.77
C ASP A 33 10.61 13.39 24.02
N ARG A 34 9.85 12.29 24.18
CA ARG A 34 10.15 11.00 23.56
C ARG A 34 9.38 10.79 22.27
N HIS A 35 10.02 10.10 21.33
CA HIS A 35 9.40 9.59 20.11
C HIS A 35 9.33 8.06 20.14
N PHE A 36 8.29 7.51 19.52
CA PHE A 36 8.05 6.07 19.40
C PHE A 36 7.71 5.75 17.95
N GLU A 37 8.52 4.89 17.31
CA GLU A 37 8.16 4.27 16.04
C GLU A 37 7.17 3.13 16.29
N LEU A 38 6.09 3.09 15.52
CA LEU A 38 5.01 2.13 15.68
C LEU A 38 5.03 1.01 14.63
N LEU A 39 5.78 1.18 13.53
CA LEU A 39 5.84 0.19 12.45
C LEU A 39 7.19 -0.54 12.43
N SER A 40 7.12 -1.85 12.19
CA SER A 40 8.28 -2.68 11.89
C SER A 40 9.05 -2.10 10.69
N GLY A 41 10.37 -1.94 10.83
CA GLY A 41 11.24 -1.34 9.81
C GLY A 41 11.16 0.18 9.67
N GLY A 42 10.36 0.87 10.49
CA GLY A 42 10.14 2.33 10.38
C GLY A 42 11.38 3.20 10.65
N ASP A 43 12.39 2.68 11.34
CA ASP A 43 13.66 3.38 11.58
C ASP A 43 14.69 3.19 10.46
N ASN A 44 14.43 2.33 9.47
CA ASN A 44 15.33 2.08 8.35
C ASN A 44 15.22 3.17 7.27
N ASN A 45 16.23 3.26 6.40
CA ASN A 45 16.11 4.00 5.14
C ASN A 45 15.07 3.31 4.24
N HIS A 46 14.06 4.06 3.79
CA HIS A 46 12.98 3.51 2.97
C HIS A 46 13.29 3.63 1.47
N ASN A 47 13.39 2.48 0.79
CA ASN A 47 13.39 2.47 -0.67
C ASN A 47 12.01 2.93 -1.19
N PRO A 48 11.93 4.00 -2.00
CA PRO A 48 10.66 4.58 -2.43
C PRO A 48 9.86 3.68 -3.37
N THR A 49 10.49 2.72 -4.06
CA THR A 49 9.84 1.84 -5.05
C THR A 49 9.65 0.40 -4.55
N ARG A 50 10.07 0.09 -3.32
CA ARG A 50 9.97 -1.27 -2.78
C ARG A 50 9.64 -1.30 -1.30
N LEU A 51 8.62 -2.07 -0.93
CA LEU A 51 8.30 -2.43 0.45
C LEU A 51 8.90 -3.80 0.81
N PRO A 52 9.84 -3.88 1.78
CA PRO A 52 10.35 -5.16 2.26
C PRO A 52 9.25 -6.02 2.93
N PRO A 53 9.32 -7.36 2.83
CA PRO A 53 8.45 -8.24 3.60
C PRO A 53 8.62 -8.01 5.11
N GLY A 54 7.51 -7.97 5.86
CA GLY A 54 7.52 -7.81 7.32
C GLY A 54 7.73 -6.38 7.82
N GLU A 55 7.79 -5.40 6.92
CA GLU A 55 7.93 -3.98 7.25
C GLU A 55 6.72 -3.17 6.81
N GLY A 56 6.46 -2.06 7.51
CA GLY A 56 5.44 -1.08 7.18
C GLY A 56 4.01 -1.66 7.11
N SER A 57 3.16 -0.96 6.36
CA SER A 57 1.78 -1.36 6.04
C SER A 57 1.45 -0.99 4.60
N PHE A 58 0.54 -1.70 3.95
CA PHE A 58 0.16 -1.49 2.55
C PHE A 58 -1.30 -1.85 2.30
N VAL A 59 -1.87 -1.32 1.22
CA VAL A 59 -3.25 -1.59 0.83
C VAL A 59 -3.37 -2.98 0.19
N MET A 60 -4.28 -3.79 0.72
CA MET A 60 -4.66 -5.10 0.15
C MET A 60 -5.93 -4.97 -0.68
N ALA A 61 -5.79 -4.71 -1.98
CA ALA A 61 -6.92 -4.54 -2.88
C ALA A 61 -6.63 -5.07 -4.28
N PRO A 62 -7.63 -5.63 -4.99
CA PRO A 62 -9.06 -5.63 -4.65
C PRO A 62 -9.54 -6.73 -3.70
N TRP A 63 -8.66 -7.62 -3.23
CA TRP A 63 -9.00 -8.62 -2.23
C TRP A 63 -7.96 -8.67 -1.12
N VAL A 64 -8.38 -9.16 0.04
CA VAL A 64 -7.49 -9.48 1.16
C VAL A 64 -7.13 -10.96 1.16
N ASN A 65 -5.96 -11.29 1.72
CA ASN A 65 -5.50 -12.67 1.89
C ASN A 65 -5.53 -13.49 0.58
N ARG A 66 -5.84 -14.79 0.63
CA ARG A 66 -5.63 -15.73 -0.47
C ARG A 66 -6.89 -15.98 -1.30
N ILE A 67 -6.71 -16.08 -2.62
CA ILE A 67 -7.63 -16.75 -3.53
C ILE A 67 -6.98 -18.05 -3.98
N ARG A 68 -7.64 -19.18 -3.69
CA ARG A 68 -7.15 -20.53 -3.99
C ARG A 68 -6.87 -20.65 -5.48
N ASP A 69 -5.66 -21.10 -5.79
CA ASP A 69 -5.13 -21.29 -7.15
C ASP A 69 -5.29 -20.08 -8.08
N GLY A 70 -5.49 -18.88 -7.53
CA GLY A 70 -5.82 -17.68 -8.30
C GLY A 70 -7.11 -17.80 -9.12
N LYS A 71 -8.04 -18.68 -8.73
CA LYS A 71 -9.30 -18.88 -9.44
C LYS A 71 -10.41 -18.06 -8.80
N LEU A 72 -10.70 -16.90 -9.39
CA LEU A 72 -11.85 -16.09 -9.01
C LEU A 72 -13.09 -16.58 -9.76
N VAL A 73 -14.01 -17.23 -9.05
CA VAL A 73 -15.28 -17.69 -9.61
C VAL A 73 -16.29 -16.53 -9.61
N THR A 74 -16.91 -16.26 -10.75
CA THR A 74 -17.91 -15.20 -10.94
C THR A 74 -19.10 -15.72 -11.74
N PRO A 75 -20.23 -14.99 -11.81
CA PRO A 75 -21.35 -15.37 -12.67
C PRO A 75 -20.98 -15.51 -14.16
N ASN A 76 -19.92 -14.84 -14.62
CA ASN A 76 -19.45 -14.88 -16.00
C ASN A 76 -18.37 -15.96 -16.22
N GLY A 77 -18.13 -16.82 -15.24
CA GLY A 77 -17.12 -17.88 -15.28
C GLY A 77 -15.93 -17.64 -14.35
N VAL A 78 -14.87 -18.42 -14.56
CA VAL A 78 -13.65 -18.39 -13.73
C VAL A 78 -12.62 -17.46 -14.37
N HIS A 79 -12.17 -16.46 -13.61
CA HIS A 79 -11.06 -15.60 -13.97
C HIS A 79 -9.78 -16.09 -13.27
N GLN A 80 -8.74 -16.33 -14.06
CA GLN A 80 -7.41 -16.62 -13.53
C GLN A 80 -6.71 -15.30 -13.22
N ILE A 81 -6.43 -15.05 -11.93
CA ILE A 81 -5.65 -13.89 -11.48
C ILE A 81 -4.19 -14.33 -11.19
N PRO A 82 -3.23 -13.39 -11.20
CA PRO A 82 -1.81 -13.71 -11.00
C PRO A 82 -1.55 -14.42 -9.68
N LEU A 83 -0.70 -15.44 -9.71
CA LEU A 83 -0.18 -16.12 -8.53
C LEU A 83 1.03 -15.37 -7.99
N ASN A 84 0.80 -14.19 -7.41
CA ASN A 84 1.86 -13.37 -6.81
C ASN A 84 2.44 -13.98 -5.51
N ALA A 85 1.89 -15.08 -5.01
CA ALA A 85 2.53 -15.96 -4.02
C ALA A 85 2.11 -17.43 -4.25
N PRO A 86 2.73 -18.14 -5.20
CA PRO A 86 2.33 -19.50 -5.57
C PRO A 86 2.24 -20.43 -4.35
N PRO A 87 1.24 -21.33 -4.30
CA PRO A 87 0.29 -21.67 -5.37
C PRO A 87 -0.95 -20.77 -5.44
N HIS A 88 -1.03 -19.68 -4.67
CA HIS A 88 -2.25 -18.87 -4.57
C HIS A 88 -2.02 -17.43 -5.05
N ALA A 89 -3.11 -16.73 -5.34
CA ALA A 89 -3.07 -15.27 -5.43
C ALA A 89 -3.26 -14.70 -4.01
N ILE A 90 -2.52 -13.66 -3.65
CA ILE A 90 -2.54 -13.10 -2.29
C ILE A 90 -2.54 -11.58 -2.27
N HIS A 91 -3.30 -10.98 -1.34
CA HIS A 91 -3.18 -9.55 -0.97
C HIS A 91 -3.40 -8.53 -2.10
N GLY A 92 -4.22 -8.88 -3.09
CA GLY A 92 -4.55 -7.94 -4.16
C GLY A 92 -3.45 -7.78 -5.20
N LEU A 93 -3.54 -6.69 -5.96
CA LEU A 93 -2.64 -6.35 -7.07
C LEU A 93 -1.94 -4.99 -6.87
N VAL A 94 -2.36 -4.22 -5.87
CA VAL A 94 -1.91 -2.82 -5.72
C VAL A 94 -0.67 -2.65 -4.84
N ARG A 95 -0.21 -3.70 -4.15
CA ARG A 95 0.94 -3.66 -3.21
C ARG A 95 2.23 -3.14 -3.84
N GLU A 96 2.48 -3.48 -5.10
CA GLU A 96 3.69 -3.11 -5.83
C GLU A 96 3.44 -2.05 -6.89
N SER A 97 2.21 -1.51 -6.93
CA SER A 97 1.81 -0.53 -7.94
C SER A 97 2.19 0.89 -7.53
N LYS A 98 2.44 1.74 -8.52
CA LYS A 98 2.48 3.19 -8.35
C LYS A 98 1.06 3.72 -8.15
N TRP A 99 0.88 4.54 -7.13
CA TRP A 99 -0.35 5.29 -6.89
C TRP A 99 -0.23 6.72 -7.41
N GLN A 100 -1.34 7.25 -7.92
CA GLN A 100 -1.45 8.67 -8.26
C GLN A 100 -1.60 9.46 -6.96
N ILE A 101 -0.83 10.54 -6.82
CA ILE A 101 -1.04 11.52 -5.76
C ILE A 101 -2.07 12.51 -6.27
N ASP A 102 -3.18 12.62 -5.54
CA ASP A 102 -4.27 13.52 -5.87
C ASP A 102 -4.11 14.86 -5.11
N SER A 103 -3.72 14.80 -3.83
CA SER A 103 -3.42 16.00 -3.02
C SER A 103 -2.44 15.69 -1.87
N ILE A 104 -1.70 16.71 -1.42
CA ILE A 104 -0.84 16.65 -0.23
C ILE A 104 -1.02 17.96 0.55
N THR A 105 -1.19 17.83 1.86
CA THR A 105 -1.12 18.92 2.84
C THR A 105 -0.21 18.51 3.99
N ASP A 106 0.02 19.40 4.96
CA ASP A 106 0.78 19.08 6.17
C ASP A 106 0.12 17.97 7.04
N LEU A 107 -1.19 17.72 6.83
CA LEU A 107 -1.99 16.83 7.68
C LEU A 107 -2.64 15.66 6.94
N ALA A 108 -2.62 15.64 5.61
CA ALA A 108 -3.28 14.61 4.80
C ALA A 108 -2.56 14.38 3.46
N ILE A 109 -2.59 13.14 2.98
CA ILE A 109 -2.16 12.74 1.64
C ILE A 109 -3.31 11.97 1.01
N GLU A 110 -3.83 12.46 -0.12
CA GLU A 110 -4.83 11.73 -0.89
C GLU A 110 -4.16 11.10 -2.11
N MET A 111 -4.43 9.81 -2.31
CA MET A 111 -3.93 9.04 -3.44
C MET A 111 -5.02 8.18 -4.04
N SER A 112 -4.87 7.85 -5.32
CA SER A 112 -5.78 6.95 -5.99
C SER A 112 -5.10 6.00 -6.97
N ILE A 113 -5.79 4.91 -7.28
CA ILE A 113 -5.39 3.97 -8.32
C ILE A 113 -6.63 3.36 -8.98
N ASN A 114 -6.59 3.23 -10.31
CA ASN A 114 -7.61 2.51 -11.06
C ASN A 114 -7.28 1.03 -11.11
N LEU A 115 -8.28 0.20 -10.82
CA LEU A 115 -8.21 -1.24 -11.05
C LEU A 115 -8.44 -1.51 -12.54
N SER A 116 -7.50 -2.25 -13.12
CA SER A 116 -7.53 -2.69 -14.50
C SER A 116 -6.97 -4.11 -14.60
N LYS A 117 -6.73 -4.59 -15.82
CA LYS A 117 -6.09 -5.90 -16.02
C LYS A 117 -4.82 -5.99 -15.15
N PRO A 118 -4.60 -7.11 -14.45
CA PRO A 118 -5.27 -8.40 -14.60
C PRO A 118 -6.54 -8.60 -13.74
N TRP A 119 -7.00 -7.59 -12.99
CA TRP A 119 -8.31 -7.66 -12.35
C TRP A 119 -9.42 -7.59 -13.41
N PRO A 120 -10.44 -8.47 -13.38
CA PRO A 120 -11.45 -8.54 -14.45
C PRO A 120 -12.49 -7.42 -14.41
N PHE A 121 -12.57 -6.64 -13.33
CA PHE A 121 -13.57 -5.59 -13.18
C PHE A 121 -12.90 -4.21 -13.18
N LYS A 122 -13.55 -3.21 -13.77
CA LYS A 122 -13.14 -1.82 -13.56
C LYS A 122 -13.39 -1.44 -12.12
N GLY A 123 -12.49 -0.66 -11.54
CA GLY A 123 -12.67 -0.11 -10.19
C GLY A 123 -11.74 1.07 -9.96
N HIS A 124 -11.98 1.80 -8.89
CA HIS A 124 -11.19 2.95 -8.49
C HIS A 124 -11.05 2.92 -6.97
N ILE A 125 -9.82 3.06 -6.48
CA ILE A 125 -9.51 3.07 -5.05
C ILE A 125 -8.99 4.45 -4.70
N LYS A 126 -9.52 5.00 -3.60
CA LYS A 126 -9.01 6.21 -2.95
C LYS A 126 -8.44 5.85 -1.60
N TYR A 127 -7.33 6.47 -1.26
CA TYR A 127 -6.59 6.30 -0.01
C TYR A 127 -6.27 7.69 0.55
N SER A 128 -6.57 7.93 1.83
CA SER A 128 -6.43 9.20 2.54
C SER A 128 -5.94 8.98 3.95
#